data_AF-A0A1M6SIC6-F1
#
_entry.id   AF-A0A1M6SIC6-F1
#
_cell.length_a   1.000
_cell.length_b   1.000
_cell.length_c   1.000
_cell.angle_alpha   90.00
_cell.angle_beta   90.00
_cell.angle_gamma   90.00
#
_symmetry.space_group_name_H-M   'P 1'
#
loop_
_entity.id
_entity.type
_entity.pdbx_description
1 polymer ?
#
loop_
_entity_poly.entity_id
_entity_poly.type
_entity_poly.pdbx_seq_one_letter_code
_entity_poly.pdbx_strand_id
1 'polypeptide(L)'
;MKLRYLLCLCSSPGLLSLSVVAQDAARSLVEKEPYVSEKRLGFYYPSSLNLVIPVGENDLEDTEHLELYLSVKYGIYDRELSGRGSKYVNRWFVPDRLDYVHNARYDLYAFGGEDDYNSPLVSRDQNPGLLLSFDHRYSGGGSPLYQRLELGVFHQSNARPDEASDMDLNNNGIDDALDHRLSSSGEIVDSTLEAVSRDWNYVLLAATYGSALDGKVESNADSWWNVRAEARLYFGERQEDIWWVDLRDEPRISEYDGIRLTAEYACKLRWFGCDPAEPNLITRLELKTGIGGWEDLDNLTYAASLNYRLNDSRAWLNLSYFDGYGKDNVTYHRESQFIGLGVTLR
;
A
#
# COMPACT_ATOMS: atom_id res chain seq x y z
N MET A 1 -1.63 8.89 51.12
CA MET A 1 -1.42 7.58 51.75
C MET A 1 -1.50 6.52 50.66
N LYS A 2 -0.39 6.34 49.92
CA LYS A 2 0.37 5.07 49.79
C LYS A 2 -0.47 3.85 49.39
N LEU A 3 -0.44 3.50 48.11
CA LEU A 3 -0.13 2.13 47.69
C LEU A 3 0.99 2.19 46.64
N ARG A 4 2.22 2.01 47.14
CA ARG A 4 3.39 1.59 46.36
C ARG A 4 3.51 0.07 46.55
N TYR A 5 4.29 -0.56 45.65
CA TYR A 5 4.84 -1.92 45.70
C TYR A 5 4.02 -3.01 45.02
N LEU A 6 4.36 -3.28 43.75
CA LEU A 6 4.96 -4.57 43.40
C LEU A 6 5.79 -4.43 42.10
N LEU A 7 7.10 -4.30 42.28
CA LEU A 7 8.12 -4.43 41.23
C LEU A 7 9.34 -5.07 41.93
N CYS A 8 9.54 -6.36 41.70
CA CYS A 8 10.79 -7.09 41.91
C CYS A 8 10.99 -7.91 40.63
N LEU A 9 11.91 -7.50 39.75
CA LEU A 9 13.34 -7.85 39.72
C LEU A 9 13.60 -9.09 38.85
N CYS A 10 13.86 -8.84 37.56
CA CYS A 10 14.89 -9.57 36.82
C CYS A 10 15.95 -8.54 36.42
N SER A 11 17.10 -8.61 37.09
CA SER A 11 18.22 -7.69 37.01
C SER A 11 19.08 -7.99 35.78
N SER A 12 19.03 -7.11 34.78
CA SER A 12 20.11 -6.94 33.81
C SER A 12 20.51 -5.46 33.79
N PRO A 13 21.78 -5.11 34.05
CA PRO A 13 22.22 -3.72 34.14
C PRO A 13 22.05 -2.91 32.83
N GLY A 14 21.77 -3.57 31.69
CA GLY A 14 21.44 -2.91 30.42
C GLY A 14 19.97 -2.42 30.29
N LEU A 15 19.03 -2.93 31.10
CA LEU A 15 17.62 -2.52 31.02
C LEU A 15 17.34 -1.23 31.83
N LEU A 16 18.13 -0.98 32.88
CA LEU A 16 18.00 0.24 33.70
C LEU A 16 18.47 1.49 32.94
N SER A 17 19.46 1.38 32.04
CA SER A 17 19.86 2.50 31.19
C SER A 17 18.82 2.81 30.11
N LEU A 18 18.16 1.78 29.55
CA LEU A 18 17.05 1.94 28.61
C LEU A 18 15.82 2.60 29.25
N SER A 19 15.48 2.25 30.50
CA SER A 19 14.33 2.86 31.19
C SER A 19 14.56 4.34 31.52
N VAL A 20 15.81 4.74 31.83
CA VAL A 20 16.15 6.14 32.11
C VAL A 20 16.21 6.94 30.82
N VAL A 21 16.79 6.39 29.75
CA VAL A 21 16.79 7.03 28.42
C VAL A 21 15.38 7.15 27.85
N ALA A 22 14.52 6.14 28.04
CA ALA A 22 13.12 6.18 27.63
C ALA A 22 12.30 7.17 28.47
N GLN A 23 12.56 7.28 29.79
CA GLN A 23 11.91 8.27 30.64
C GLN A 23 12.37 9.70 30.35
N ASP A 24 13.65 9.93 30.06
CA ASP A 24 14.17 11.24 29.68
C ASP A 24 13.75 11.63 28.26
N ALA A 25 13.67 10.67 27.33
CA ALA A 25 13.07 10.88 26.01
C ALA A 25 11.59 11.25 26.13
N ALA A 26 10.81 10.49 26.92
CA ALA A 26 9.41 10.77 27.19
C ALA A 26 9.20 12.11 27.91
N ARG A 27 10.06 12.49 28.87
CA ARG A 27 10.03 13.82 29.51
C ARG A 27 10.36 14.93 28.54
N SER A 28 11.37 14.75 27.67
CA SER A 28 11.72 15.76 26.67
C SER A 28 10.64 15.96 25.60
N LEU A 29 9.82 14.93 25.35
CA LEU A 29 8.64 14.97 24.48
C LEU A 29 7.44 15.68 25.12
N VAL A 30 7.39 15.75 26.45
CA VAL A 30 6.29 16.40 27.21
C VAL A 30 6.62 17.85 27.57
N GLU A 31 7.89 18.20 27.77
CA GLU A 31 8.32 19.54 28.19
C GLU A 31 8.51 20.55 27.05
N LYS A 32 8.55 20.09 25.79
CA LYS A 32 8.41 20.97 24.63
C LYS A 32 7.01 20.81 24.12
N GLU A 33 6.25 21.90 24.04
CA GLU A 33 4.98 21.88 23.32
C GLU A 33 5.23 21.17 21.98
N PRO A 34 4.54 20.05 21.70
CA PRO A 34 4.68 19.41 20.41
C PRO A 34 4.28 20.47 19.40
N TYR A 35 5.24 20.91 18.59
CA TYR A 35 4.95 21.73 17.44
C TYR A 35 4.05 20.86 16.57
N VAL A 36 2.75 21.12 16.63
CA VAL A 36 1.77 20.48 15.76
C VAL A 36 2.09 21.02 14.39
N SER A 37 2.93 20.27 13.65
CA SER A 37 3.18 20.46 12.23
C SER A 37 1.87 20.82 11.56
N GLU A 38 1.85 21.90 10.76
CA GLU A 38 0.71 22.23 9.91
C GLU A 38 0.33 20.96 9.15
N LYS A 39 -0.74 20.29 9.60
CA LYS A 39 -1.09 18.92 9.21
C LYS A 39 -1.17 18.82 7.69
N ARG A 40 -0.11 18.30 7.06
CA ARG A 40 -0.04 18.23 5.59
C ARG A 40 -0.66 16.91 5.15
N LEU A 41 -1.83 17.01 4.53
CA LEU A 41 -2.35 15.95 3.68
C LEU A 41 -1.40 15.79 2.49
N GLY A 42 -0.96 14.58 2.24
CA GLY A 42 -0.11 14.24 1.10
C GLY A 42 -0.47 12.87 0.54
N PHE A 43 0.37 12.39 -0.37
CA PHE A 43 0.23 11.07 -0.98
C PHE A 43 1.28 10.12 -0.41
N TYR A 44 0.92 8.85 -0.20
CA TYR A 44 1.90 7.80 0.14
C TYR A 44 2.40 7.11 -1.15
N TYR A 45 1.47 6.71 -2.01
CA TYR A 45 1.66 6.39 -3.42
C TYR A 45 0.85 7.36 -4.29
N PRO A 46 1.13 7.43 -5.60
CA PRO A 46 0.30 8.20 -6.52
C PRO A 46 -1.15 7.72 -6.48
N SER A 47 -2.11 8.65 -6.41
CA SER A 47 -3.54 8.30 -6.55
C SER A 47 -3.92 8.36 -8.02
N SER A 48 -4.78 7.46 -8.51
CA SER A 48 -5.14 7.39 -9.92
C SER A 48 -6.61 7.09 -10.15
N LEU A 49 -7.11 7.55 -11.28
CA LEU A 49 -8.39 7.13 -11.86
C LEU A 49 -8.09 6.59 -13.26
N ASN A 50 -8.34 5.30 -13.48
CA ASN A 50 -8.00 4.61 -14.71
C ASN A 50 -9.24 3.92 -15.30
N LEU A 51 -9.39 3.97 -16.62
CA LEU A 51 -10.15 2.95 -17.33
C LEU A 51 -9.27 1.71 -17.40
N VAL A 52 -9.76 0.61 -16.82
CA VAL A 52 -9.08 -0.68 -16.79
C VAL A 52 -9.74 -1.58 -17.82
N ILE A 53 -8.90 -2.15 -18.68
CA ILE A 53 -9.31 -3.05 -19.76
C ILE A 53 -8.62 -4.39 -19.51
N PRO A 54 -9.38 -5.44 -19.15
CA PRO A 54 -8.87 -6.81 -19.10
C PRO A 54 -8.32 -7.22 -20.46
N VAL A 55 -7.15 -7.83 -20.49
CA VAL A 55 -6.50 -8.31 -21.72
C VAL A 55 -5.91 -9.70 -21.49
N GLY A 56 -5.67 -10.47 -22.56
CA GLY A 56 -4.93 -11.73 -22.47
C GLY A 56 -5.68 -12.84 -21.72
N GLU A 57 -4.91 -13.72 -21.07
CA GLU A 57 -5.46 -14.78 -20.22
C GLU A 57 -5.79 -14.18 -18.86
N ASN A 58 -7.06 -14.21 -18.51
CA ASN A 58 -7.60 -13.63 -17.29
C ASN A 58 -8.45 -14.69 -16.60
N ASP A 59 -7.99 -15.18 -15.45
CA ASP A 59 -8.77 -16.09 -14.59
C ASP A 59 -9.94 -15.37 -13.89
N LEU A 60 -9.90 -14.03 -13.97
CA LEU A 60 -10.94 -13.12 -13.57
C LEU A 60 -11.67 -12.75 -14.85
N GLU A 61 -12.87 -13.30 -15.06
CA GLU A 61 -13.80 -12.85 -16.12
C GLU A 61 -14.33 -11.43 -15.83
N ASP A 62 -13.42 -10.53 -15.43
CA ASP A 62 -13.67 -9.14 -15.11
C ASP A 62 -13.97 -8.36 -16.39
N THR A 63 -14.72 -7.29 -16.25
CA THR A 63 -15.17 -6.46 -17.37
C THR A 63 -14.48 -5.10 -17.33
N GLU A 64 -14.63 -4.33 -18.42
CA GLU A 64 -14.09 -2.97 -18.49
C GLU A 64 -14.74 -2.07 -17.43
N HIS A 65 -13.92 -1.48 -16.56
CA HIS A 65 -14.40 -0.66 -15.44
C HIS A 65 -13.50 0.55 -15.19
N LEU A 66 -14.00 1.52 -14.41
CA LEU A 66 -13.17 2.60 -13.89
C LEU A 66 -12.59 2.22 -12.53
N GLU A 67 -11.28 2.14 -12.41
CA GLU A 67 -10.59 1.93 -11.15
C GLU A 67 -10.16 3.26 -10.54
N LEU A 68 -10.57 3.51 -9.30
CA LEU A 68 -10.07 4.57 -8.46
C LEU A 68 -9.12 3.99 -7.41
N TYR A 69 -7.84 4.37 -7.49
CA TYR A 69 -6.86 4.12 -6.44
C TYR A 69 -6.56 5.41 -5.68
N LEU A 70 -6.88 5.42 -4.39
CA LEU A 70 -6.64 6.53 -3.48
C LEU A 70 -5.53 6.15 -2.50
N SER A 71 -4.48 6.96 -2.40
CA SER A 71 -3.39 6.71 -1.46
C SER A 71 -3.01 7.97 -0.72
N VAL A 72 -3.52 8.10 0.50
CA VAL A 72 -3.41 9.32 1.31
C VAL A 72 -2.45 9.08 2.46
N LYS A 73 -1.66 10.11 2.75
CA LYS A 73 -0.77 10.19 3.89
C LYS A 73 -1.10 11.43 4.72
N TYR A 74 -1.20 11.25 6.02
CA TYR A 74 -1.48 12.32 6.98
C TYR A 74 -0.44 12.32 8.10
N GLY A 75 0.34 13.39 8.18
CA GLY A 75 1.34 13.56 9.23
C GLY A 75 0.72 13.77 10.60
N ILE A 76 0.87 12.79 11.49
CA ILE A 76 0.48 12.90 12.90
C ILE A 76 1.55 13.66 13.67
N TYR A 77 2.81 13.31 13.40
CA TYR A 77 3.99 13.93 14.00
C TYR A 77 5.07 14.08 12.94
N ASP A 78 5.61 15.29 12.84
CA ASP A 78 6.76 15.60 12.01
C ASP A 78 7.75 16.35 12.88
N ARG A 79 8.92 15.75 13.10
CA ARG A 79 10.02 16.46 13.73
C ARG A 79 10.65 17.32 12.66
N GLU A 80 10.19 18.57 12.56
CA GLU A 80 10.88 19.56 11.74
C GLU A 80 12.40 19.46 12.00
N LEU A 81 13.16 19.40 10.92
CA LEU A 81 14.63 19.48 10.88
C LEU A 81 15.19 20.80 11.48
N SER A 82 14.42 21.54 12.27
CA SER A 82 14.76 22.79 12.95
C SER A 82 15.64 22.60 14.21
N GLY A 83 15.99 21.36 14.55
CA GLY A 83 16.82 21.03 15.70
C GLY A 83 18.19 20.41 15.38
N ARG A 84 19.00 21.00 14.48
CA ARG A 84 20.42 20.59 14.21
C ARG A 84 21.36 20.65 15.45
N GLY A 85 20.87 20.88 16.67
CA GLY A 85 21.67 21.23 17.84
C GLY A 85 21.89 20.17 18.93
N SER A 86 21.16 19.06 18.99
CA SER A 86 21.39 18.08 20.06
C SER A 86 22.41 17.01 19.65
N LYS A 87 23.65 17.17 20.13
CA LYS A 87 24.78 16.22 19.95
C LYS A 87 24.60 14.90 20.74
N TYR A 88 23.49 14.72 21.47
CA TYR A 88 23.38 13.67 22.49
C TYR A 88 22.24 12.66 22.30
N VAL A 89 21.43 12.79 21.24
CA VAL A 89 20.41 11.76 20.93
C VAL A 89 20.93 10.92 19.78
N ASN A 90 21.08 9.61 20.03
CA ASN A 90 21.43 8.64 18.99
C ASN A 90 20.28 8.59 17.97
N ARG A 91 20.45 9.28 16.84
CA ARG A 91 19.39 9.57 15.85
C ARG A 91 18.76 8.32 15.22
N TRP A 92 19.42 7.18 15.31
CA TRP A 92 18.97 5.92 14.73
C TRP A 92 17.71 5.33 15.37
N PHE A 93 17.35 5.74 16.59
CA PHE A 93 16.25 5.11 17.34
C PHE A 93 15.01 5.99 17.53
N VAL A 94 15.01 7.21 16.97
CA VAL A 94 13.86 8.12 17.07
C VAL A 94 13.38 8.43 15.66
N PRO A 95 12.11 8.12 15.32
CA PRO A 95 11.59 8.38 13.98
C PRO A 95 11.52 9.88 13.70
N ASP A 96 11.77 10.25 12.46
CA ASP A 96 11.62 11.63 11.99
C ASP A 96 10.14 11.97 11.80
N ARG A 97 9.33 10.98 11.38
CA ARG A 97 7.89 11.15 11.13
C ARG A 97 7.09 9.97 11.65
N LEU A 98 5.85 10.26 12.07
CA LEU A 98 4.78 9.30 12.25
C LEU A 98 3.60 9.76 11.39
N ASP A 99 3.22 8.91 10.44
CA ASP A 99 2.16 9.16 9.49
C ASP A 99 1.02 8.15 9.68
N TYR A 100 -0.21 8.62 9.51
CA TYR A 100 -1.34 7.74 9.18
C TYR A 100 -1.40 7.61 7.66
N VAL A 101 -1.51 6.38 7.17
CA VAL A 101 -1.61 6.06 5.75
C VAL A 101 -2.94 5.37 5.51
N HIS A 102 -3.59 5.70 4.41
CA HIS A 102 -4.76 4.98 3.94
C HIS A 102 -4.69 4.81 2.43
N ASN A 103 -4.54 3.55 2.00
CA ASN A 103 -4.66 3.18 0.60
C ASN A 103 -6.01 2.50 0.40
N ALA A 104 -6.71 2.84 -0.67
CA ALA A 104 -7.98 2.24 -1.00
C ALA A 104 -8.13 2.09 -2.51
N ARG A 105 -8.77 0.99 -2.94
CA ARG A 105 -9.14 0.75 -4.33
C ARG A 105 -10.63 0.51 -4.45
N TYR A 106 -11.21 1.15 -5.46
CA TYR A 106 -12.60 1.00 -5.83
C TYR A 106 -12.75 0.80 -7.32
N ASP A 107 -13.61 -0.13 -7.70
CA ASP A 107 -13.97 -0.34 -9.10
C ASP A 107 -15.37 0.18 -9.33
N LEU A 108 -15.54 0.89 -10.45
CA LEU A 108 -16.82 1.41 -10.88
C LEU A 108 -17.22 0.79 -12.20
N TYR A 109 -18.19 -0.11 -12.13
CA TYR A 109 -18.81 -0.78 -13.29
C TYR A 109 -19.86 0.13 -13.93
N ALA A 110 -19.43 1.31 -14.37
CA ALA A 110 -20.31 2.30 -15.00
C ALA A 110 -20.66 1.96 -16.47
N PHE A 111 -19.96 0.99 -17.06
CA PHE A 111 -20.06 0.63 -18.49
C PHE A 111 -20.52 -0.82 -18.72
N GLY A 112 -20.81 -1.57 -17.65
CA GLY A 112 -21.20 -2.98 -17.66
C GLY A 112 -22.61 -3.27 -18.17
N GLY A 113 -22.90 -4.55 -18.40
CA GLY A 113 -24.17 -5.07 -18.93
C GLY A 113 -25.33 -5.02 -17.92
N GLU A 114 -26.50 -5.58 -18.28
CA GLU A 114 -27.72 -5.52 -17.46
C GLU A 114 -27.55 -6.07 -16.02
N ASP A 115 -26.55 -6.92 -15.76
CA ASP A 115 -26.31 -7.57 -14.48
C ASP A 115 -25.43 -6.78 -13.49
N ASP A 116 -24.65 -5.80 -13.95
CA ASP A 116 -23.73 -5.00 -13.11
C ASP A 116 -24.40 -3.80 -12.42
N TYR A 117 -25.69 -3.56 -12.72
CA TYR A 117 -26.44 -2.38 -12.29
C TYR A 117 -26.73 -2.31 -10.78
N ASN A 118 -26.54 -3.40 -10.04
CA ASN A 118 -26.96 -3.47 -8.63
C ASN A 118 -25.88 -3.04 -7.62
N SER A 119 -24.62 -2.84 -8.03
CA SER A 119 -23.56 -2.27 -7.19
C SER A 119 -22.47 -1.63 -8.05
N PRO A 120 -22.70 -0.41 -8.58
CA PRO A 120 -21.78 0.23 -9.54
C PRO A 120 -20.47 0.72 -8.91
N LEU A 121 -20.25 0.47 -7.61
CA LEU A 121 -19.04 0.82 -6.87
C LEU A 121 -18.70 -0.34 -5.95
N VAL A 122 -17.59 -1.01 -6.23
CA VAL A 122 -17.09 -2.14 -5.46
C VAL A 122 -15.81 -1.71 -4.73
N SER A 123 -15.81 -1.81 -3.40
CA SER A 123 -14.58 -1.68 -2.62
C SER A 123 -13.77 -2.97 -2.77
N ARG A 124 -12.61 -2.89 -3.42
CA ARG A 124 -11.71 -4.04 -3.62
C ARG A 124 -10.65 -4.14 -2.53
N ASP A 125 -10.19 -2.99 -2.05
CA ASP A 125 -9.09 -2.92 -1.07
C ASP A 125 -9.23 -1.68 -0.18
N GLN A 126 -9.06 -1.87 1.12
CA GLN A 126 -8.98 -0.86 2.16
C GLN A 126 -7.79 -1.21 3.05
N ASN A 127 -6.78 -0.35 3.05
CA ASN A 127 -5.50 -0.62 3.69
C ASN A 127 -5.02 0.57 4.54
N PRO A 128 -5.72 0.88 5.65
CA PRO A 128 -5.24 1.83 6.66
C PRO A 128 -4.06 1.31 7.47
N GLY A 129 -3.19 2.22 7.90
CA GLY A 129 -2.08 1.88 8.78
C GLY A 129 -1.36 3.08 9.38
N LEU A 130 -0.40 2.75 10.26
CA LEU A 130 0.52 3.71 10.86
C LEU A 130 1.93 3.43 10.36
N LEU A 131 2.68 4.49 10.08
CA LEU A 131 4.00 4.41 9.48
C LEU A 131 4.99 5.30 10.23
N LEU A 132 6.10 4.71 10.67
CA LEU A 132 7.26 5.41 11.17
C LEU A 132 8.29 5.55 10.04
N SER A 133 8.82 6.76 9.84
CA SER A 133 9.84 7.03 8.83
C SER A 133 11.11 7.61 9.45
N PHE A 134 12.25 7.13 8.96
CA PHE A 134 13.59 7.58 9.32
C PHE A 134 14.31 8.05 8.04
N ASP A 135 14.54 9.35 7.93
CA ASP A 135 15.06 10.02 6.74
C ASP A 135 16.53 10.39 6.89
N HIS A 136 17.34 9.89 5.96
CA HIS A 136 18.77 10.10 5.96
C HIS A 136 19.18 10.76 4.64
N ARG A 137 19.93 11.85 4.74
CA ARG A 137 20.46 12.58 3.59
C ARG A 137 21.98 12.49 3.60
N TYR A 138 22.55 11.98 2.51
CA TYR A 138 23.98 11.91 2.28
C TYR A 138 24.39 12.99 1.28
N SER A 139 25.39 13.79 1.63
CA SER A 139 25.99 14.81 0.76
C SER A 139 27.50 14.60 0.70
N GLY A 140 27.96 13.78 -0.23
CA GLY A 140 29.39 13.56 -0.50
C GLY A 140 29.74 14.03 -1.91
N GLY A 141 30.17 15.29 -2.05
CA GLY A 141 30.81 15.82 -3.28
C GLY A 141 29.99 15.88 -4.57
N GLY A 142 28.74 15.41 -4.58
CA GLY A 142 27.83 15.41 -5.74
C GLY A 142 26.36 15.66 -5.36
N SER A 143 25.42 15.30 -6.23
CA SER A 143 23.98 15.42 -5.97
C SER A 143 23.57 14.70 -4.68
N PRO A 144 22.67 15.28 -3.87
CA PRO A 144 22.26 14.66 -2.62
C PRO A 144 21.58 13.32 -2.88
N LEU A 145 21.93 12.33 -2.06
CA LEU A 145 21.27 11.03 -2.04
C LEU A 145 20.42 10.92 -0.78
N TYR A 146 19.24 10.33 -0.95
CA TYR A 146 18.26 10.15 0.10
C TYR A 146 18.07 8.66 0.37
N GLN A 147 18.00 8.33 1.65
CA GLN A 147 17.60 7.03 2.15
C GLN A 147 16.45 7.24 3.12
N ARG A 148 15.37 6.48 2.97
CA ARG A 148 14.31 6.39 3.96
C ARG A 148 14.14 4.94 4.39
N LEU A 149 14.12 4.72 5.70
CA LEU A 149 13.68 3.46 6.29
C LEU A 149 12.29 3.68 6.87
N GLU A 150 11.39 2.73 6.65
CA GLU A 150 10.03 2.78 7.16
C GLU A 150 9.66 1.48 7.86
N LEU A 151 8.95 1.63 8.98
CA LEU A 151 8.35 0.54 9.75
C LEU A 151 6.88 0.89 9.94
N GLY A 152 5.98 0.01 9.54
CA GLY A 152 4.55 0.27 9.68
C GLY A 152 3.74 -0.95 10.09
N VAL A 153 2.53 -0.69 10.56
CA VAL A 153 1.51 -1.72 10.84
C VAL A 153 0.26 -1.33 10.09
N PHE A 154 -0.28 -2.28 9.34
CA PHE A 154 -1.40 -2.08 8.45
C PHE A 154 -2.45 -3.15 8.68
N HIS A 155 -3.70 -2.76 8.50
CA HIS A 155 -4.84 -3.66 8.39
C HIS A 155 -5.35 -3.54 6.96
N GLN A 156 -5.51 -4.65 6.27
CA GLN A 156 -5.97 -4.68 4.89
C GLN A 156 -7.22 -5.53 4.80
N SER A 157 -8.27 -5.03 4.15
CA SER A 157 -9.53 -5.73 3.95
C SER A 157 -10.21 -5.30 2.66
N ASN A 158 -11.20 -6.04 2.18
CA ASN A 158 -12.11 -5.56 1.14
C ASN A 158 -13.34 -4.81 1.69
N ALA A 159 -13.46 -4.70 3.02
CA ALA A 159 -14.57 -4.04 3.73
C ALA A 159 -15.97 -4.57 3.38
N ARG A 160 -16.08 -5.87 3.12
CA ARG A 160 -17.37 -6.55 2.95
C ARG A 160 -17.84 -7.15 4.29
N PRO A 161 -19.14 -7.06 4.61
CA PRO A 161 -19.69 -7.70 5.79
C PRO A 161 -19.74 -9.22 5.62
N ASP A 162 -19.56 -9.95 6.72
CA ASP A 162 -19.64 -11.42 6.73
C ASP A 162 -21.12 -11.85 6.56
N GLU A 163 -21.57 -12.08 5.32
CA GLU A 163 -22.95 -12.52 5.04
C GLU A 163 -23.27 -13.91 5.63
N ALA A 164 -22.26 -14.66 6.07
CA ALA A 164 -22.43 -15.93 6.78
C ALA A 164 -22.98 -15.77 8.22
N SER A 165 -22.95 -14.56 8.79
CA SER A 165 -23.37 -14.33 10.19
C SER A 165 -24.83 -13.90 10.36
N ASP A 166 -25.47 -13.36 9.32
CA ASP A 166 -26.87 -12.89 9.35
C ASP A 166 -27.83 -13.80 8.56
N MET A 167 -27.30 -14.77 7.81
CA MET A 167 -28.12 -15.85 7.24
C MET A 167 -28.29 -16.96 8.27
N ASP A 168 -29.38 -16.84 9.04
CA ASP A 168 -30.01 -17.91 9.84
C ASP A 168 -30.57 -19.01 8.90
N LEU A 169 -29.71 -19.52 8.01
CA LEU A 169 -30.04 -20.50 6.97
C LEU A 169 -29.66 -21.88 7.49
N ASN A 170 -30.71 -22.63 7.85
CA ASN A 170 -30.69 -24.08 7.95
C ASN A 170 -29.75 -24.69 6.89
N ASN A 171 -28.81 -25.52 7.36
CA ASN A 171 -27.70 -26.21 6.70
C ASN A 171 -27.96 -26.95 5.36
N ASN A 172 -29.11 -26.81 4.71
CA ASN A 172 -29.43 -27.46 3.44
C ASN A 172 -29.83 -26.48 2.33
N GLY A 173 -29.86 -25.16 2.58
CA GLY A 173 -30.36 -24.16 1.62
C GLY A 173 -29.30 -23.33 0.91
N ILE A 174 -28.06 -23.31 1.39
CA ILE A 174 -26.98 -22.53 0.78
C ILE A 174 -26.44 -23.24 -0.45
N ASP A 175 -26.26 -24.57 -0.38
CA ASP A 175 -25.81 -25.38 -1.52
C ASP A 175 -26.79 -25.25 -2.69
N ASP A 176 -28.10 -25.44 -2.45
CA ASP A 176 -29.11 -25.34 -3.51
C ASP A 176 -29.26 -23.90 -4.05
N ALA A 177 -29.06 -22.85 -3.24
CA ALA A 177 -29.18 -21.47 -3.71
C ALA A 177 -27.94 -21.00 -4.50
N LEU A 178 -26.75 -21.48 -4.11
CA LEU A 178 -25.48 -21.16 -4.77
C LEU A 178 -25.28 -22.02 -6.02
N ASP A 179 -25.55 -23.33 -5.97
CA ASP A 179 -25.53 -24.20 -7.15
C ASP A 179 -26.59 -23.75 -8.16
N HIS A 180 -27.78 -23.31 -7.72
CA HIS A 180 -28.79 -22.81 -8.65
C HIS A 180 -28.41 -21.44 -9.23
N ARG A 181 -27.61 -20.60 -8.55
CA ARG A 181 -27.05 -19.37 -9.13
C ARG A 181 -25.87 -19.63 -10.08
N LEU A 182 -25.01 -20.60 -9.77
CA LEU A 182 -23.88 -21.01 -10.60
C LEU A 182 -24.31 -21.81 -11.84
N SER A 183 -25.42 -22.56 -11.77
CA SER A 183 -25.91 -23.41 -12.85
C SER A 183 -26.98 -22.79 -13.76
N SER A 184 -27.67 -21.72 -13.33
CA SER A 184 -28.77 -21.11 -14.12
C SER A 184 -28.36 -19.99 -15.07
N SER A 185 -27.12 -19.52 -14.99
CA SER A 185 -26.56 -18.52 -15.90
C SER A 185 -25.08 -18.81 -16.08
N GLY A 186 -24.68 -19.23 -17.28
CA GLY A 186 -23.27 -19.40 -17.65
C GLY A 186 -22.46 -18.10 -17.72
N GLU A 187 -22.90 -17.04 -17.04
CA GLU A 187 -22.36 -15.68 -16.99
C GLU A 187 -22.69 -15.07 -15.61
N ILE A 188 -22.11 -15.58 -14.51
CA ILE A 188 -22.06 -14.87 -13.22
C ILE A 188 -20.74 -15.22 -12.55
N VAL A 189 -19.72 -14.37 -12.70
CA VAL A 189 -18.40 -14.60 -12.04
C VAL A 189 -17.98 -13.44 -11.13
N ASP A 190 -18.38 -12.20 -11.37
CA ASP A 190 -17.98 -11.07 -10.49
C ASP A 190 -18.90 -10.88 -9.27
N SER A 191 -20.22 -10.89 -9.45
CA SER A 191 -21.17 -10.60 -8.35
C SER A 191 -21.21 -11.64 -7.23
N THR A 192 -20.69 -12.86 -7.46
CA THR A 192 -20.54 -13.91 -6.44
C THR A 192 -19.19 -13.87 -5.72
N LEU A 193 -18.11 -13.45 -6.39
CA LEU A 193 -16.82 -13.20 -5.74
C LEU A 193 -16.87 -11.93 -4.86
N GLU A 194 -17.70 -10.96 -5.24
CA GLU A 194 -17.99 -9.75 -4.44
C GLU A 194 -18.50 -10.01 -3.01
N ALA A 195 -19.07 -11.19 -2.73
CA ALA A 195 -19.65 -11.54 -1.43
C ALA A 195 -18.63 -12.10 -0.42
N VAL A 196 -17.38 -12.35 -0.83
CA VAL A 196 -16.39 -13.04 0.00
C VAL A 196 -15.57 -12.04 0.82
N SER A 197 -15.72 -12.07 2.15
CA SER A 197 -14.93 -11.26 3.09
C SER A 197 -13.47 -11.72 3.12
N ARG A 198 -12.54 -10.75 3.06
CA ARG A 198 -11.10 -10.97 3.16
C ARG A 198 -10.45 -9.89 3.98
N ASP A 199 -9.72 -10.26 5.03
CA ASP A 199 -8.90 -9.35 5.80
C ASP A 199 -7.65 -10.00 6.40
N TRP A 200 -6.63 -9.17 6.59
CA TRP A 200 -5.38 -9.55 7.23
C TRP A 200 -4.68 -8.33 7.80
N ASN A 201 -3.71 -8.57 8.67
CA ASN A 201 -2.84 -7.53 9.21
C ASN A 201 -1.40 -7.82 8.78
N TYR A 202 -0.58 -6.78 8.64
CA TYR A 202 0.83 -6.98 8.35
C TYR A 202 1.73 -5.92 8.94
N VAL A 203 2.97 -6.32 9.20
CA VAL A 203 4.07 -5.40 9.48
C VAL A 203 4.78 -5.09 8.17
N LEU A 204 4.95 -3.80 7.88
CA LEU A 204 5.73 -3.31 6.75
C LEU A 204 7.15 -2.97 7.20
N LEU A 205 8.14 -3.49 6.47
CA LEU A 205 9.51 -3.00 6.48
C LEU A 205 9.81 -2.46 5.07
N ALA A 206 10.16 -1.19 4.95
CA ALA A 206 10.50 -0.61 3.65
C ALA A 206 11.79 0.19 3.69
N ALA A 207 12.55 0.12 2.61
CA ALA A 207 13.73 0.92 2.38
C ALA A 207 13.63 1.59 1.02
N THR A 208 13.64 2.92 1.00
CA THR A 208 13.72 3.73 -0.21
C THR A 208 15.11 4.34 -0.33
N TYR A 209 15.68 4.29 -1.53
CA TYR A 209 16.95 4.90 -1.86
C TYR A 209 16.88 5.59 -3.21
N GLY A 210 17.39 6.82 -3.30
CA GLY A 210 17.43 7.51 -4.59
C GLY A 210 17.86 8.96 -4.52
N SER A 211 17.69 9.65 -5.64
CA SER A 211 18.13 11.05 -5.81
C SER A 211 17.06 12.08 -5.41
N ALA A 212 15.86 11.63 -5.04
CA ALA A 212 14.75 12.48 -4.58
C ALA A 212 13.98 11.80 -3.45
N LEU A 213 13.40 12.56 -2.53
CA LEU A 213 12.53 12.02 -1.49
C LEU A 213 11.09 12.46 -1.80
N ASP A 214 10.13 11.52 -1.83
CA ASP A 214 8.73 11.81 -2.17
C ASP A 214 8.55 12.55 -3.51
N GLY A 215 9.38 12.24 -4.51
CA GLY A 215 9.38 12.94 -5.81
C GLY A 215 9.81 14.41 -5.76
N LYS A 216 10.23 14.91 -4.58
CA LYS A 216 10.75 16.27 -4.42
C LYS A 216 12.23 16.28 -4.77
N VAL A 217 12.53 16.97 -5.85
CA VAL A 217 13.88 17.20 -6.34
C VAL A 217 14.35 18.57 -5.86
N GLU A 218 15.67 18.75 -5.71
CA GLU A 218 16.21 20.11 -5.65
C GLU A 218 15.93 20.83 -6.98
N SER A 219 15.59 22.11 -6.92
CA SER A 219 15.24 22.93 -8.08
C SER A 219 16.28 22.79 -9.20
N ASN A 220 15.82 22.57 -10.44
CA ASN A 220 16.58 22.45 -11.68
C ASN A 220 17.21 21.08 -12.03
N ALA A 221 16.91 19.97 -11.35
CA ALA A 221 17.40 18.69 -11.86
C ALA A 221 16.62 18.23 -13.12
N ASP A 222 17.34 17.72 -14.12
CA ASP A 222 16.77 17.22 -15.38
C ASP A 222 16.14 15.83 -15.24
N SER A 223 16.49 15.12 -14.16
CA SER A 223 15.96 13.80 -13.85
C SER A 223 16.03 13.51 -12.35
N TRP A 224 15.26 12.53 -11.92
CA TRP A 224 15.41 11.88 -10.63
C TRP A 224 15.05 10.40 -10.73
N TRP A 225 15.54 9.62 -9.78
CA TRP A 225 15.25 8.20 -9.69
C TRP A 225 15.11 7.78 -8.23
N ASN A 226 14.27 6.78 -7.98
CA ASN A 226 14.08 6.16 -6.68
C ASN A 226 13.88 4.66 -6.84
N VAL A 227 14.45 3.89 -5.92
CA VAL A 227 14.21 2.46 -5.78
C VAL A 227 13.73 2.21 -4.36
N ARG A 228 12.70 1.39 -4.24
CA ARG A 228 12.06 1.05 -2.98
C ARG A 228 11.90 -0.45 -2.87
N ALA A 229 12.39 -1.04 -1.79
CA ALA A 229 12.17 -2.43 -1.45
C ALA A 229 11.25 -2.49 -0.24
N GLU A 230 10.27 -3.40 -0.26
CA GLU A 230 9.32 -3.65 0.82
C GLU A 230 9.33 -5.13 1.18
N ALA A 231 9.20 -5.42 2.47
CA ALA A 231 8.82 -6.71 3.00
C ALA A 231 7.56 -6.54 3.86
N ARG A 232 6.56 -7.39 3.62
CA ARG A 232 5.27 -7.42 4.33
C ARG A 232 5.16 -8.76 5.04
N LEU A 233 5.08 -8.70 6.36
CA LEU A 233 4.97 -9.87 7.21
C LEU A 233 3.54 -9.97 7.71
N TYR A 234 2.76 -10.84 7.10
CA TYR A 234 1.35 -11.05 7.40
C TYR A 234 1.16 -11.79 8.73
N PHE A 235 0.12 -11.40 9.48
CA PHE A 235 -0.28 -12.03 10.73
C PHE A 235 -1.77 -11.78 11.01
N GLY A 236 -2.37 -12.64 11.83
CA GLY A 236 -3.80 -12.54 12.12
C GLY A 236 -4.63 -12.63 10.85
N GLU A 237 -4.20 -13.48 9.92
CA GLU A 237 -4.91 -13.79 8.68
C GLU A 237 -6.27 -14.37 9.07
N ARG A 238 -7.34 -13.62 8.79
CA ARG A 238 -8.69 -14.16 8.82
C ARG A 238 -9.05 -14.45 7.36
N GLN A 239 -8.52 -15.55 6.86
CA GLN A 239 -9.14 -16.22 5.74
C GLN A 239 -10.39 -16.86 6.34
N GLU A 240 -11.53 -16.16 6.34
CA GLU A 240 -12.75 -16.81 6.79
C GLU A 240 -13.03 -18.00 5.88
N ASP A 241 -13.09 -19.16 6.55
CA ASP A 241 -13.45 -20.48 6.06
C ASP A 241 -14.45 -20.33 4.91
N ILE A 242 -13.95 -20.56 3.70
CA ILE A 242 -14.81 -21.13 2.69
C ILE A 242 -15.18 -22.50 3.28
N TRP A 243 -16.29 -22.59 4.03
CA TRP A 243 -16.61 -23.73 4.90
C TRP A 243 -16.77 -25.07 4.16
N TRP A 244 -16.65 -25.05 2.82
CA TRP A 244 -16.59 -26.19 1.92
C TRP A 244 -15.20 -26.54 1.38
N VAL A 245 -14.11 -25.90 1.86
CA VAL A 245 -12.72 -26.15 1.43
C VAL A 245 -11.84 -26.56 2.61
N ASP A 246 -10.98 -27.56 2.42
CA ASP A 246 -10.07 -28.07 3.45
C ASP A 246 -8.93 -27.05 3.67
N LEU A 247 -8.93 -26.37 4.82
CA LEU A 247 -8.02 -25.29 5.23
C LEU A 247 -6.50 -25.55 5.09
N ARG A 248 -6.09 -26.78 4.78
CA ARG A 248 -4.68 -27.17 4.65
C ARG A 248 -4.10 -26.88 3.26
N ASP A 249 -4.95 -26.77 2.25
CA ASP A 249 -4.57 -26.57 0.85
C ASP A 249 -5.01 -25.19 0.32
N GLU A 250 -5.46 -24.27 1.20
CA GLU A 250 -5.83 -22.93 0.78
C GLU A 250 -4.58 -22.07 0.49
N PRO A 251 -4.58 -21.33 -0.63
CA PRO A 251 -3.52 -20.37 -0.92
C PRO A 251 -3.42 -19.36 0.22
N ARG A 252 -2.22 -18.88 0.54
CA ARG A 252 -2.02 -17.83 1.55
C ARG A 252 -1.61 -16.53 0.91
N ILE A 253 -2.07 -15.40 1.44
CA ILE A 253 -1.68 -14.09 0.89
C ILE A 253 -0.15 -13.92 0.86
N SER A 254 0.55 -14.46 1.86
CA SER A 254 2.01 -14.46 1.96
C SER A 254 2.72 -15.18 0.81
N GLU A 255 2.03 -16.04 0.05
CA GLU A 255 2.58 -16.78 -1.11
C GLU A 255 2.54 -15.94 -2.40
N TYR A 256 1.72 -14.89 -2.43
CA TYR A 256 1.53 -14.02 -3.62
C TYR A 256 1.97 -12.59 -3.39
N ASP A 257 2.02 -12.16 -2.13
CA ASP A 257 2.46 -10.83 -1.73
C ASP A 257 3.26 -10.91 -0.43
N GLY A 258 4.48 -10.40 -0.46
CA GLY A 258 5.35 -10.41 0.70
C GLY A 258 6.63 -9.62 0.47
N ILE A 259 7.24 -9.71 -0.72
CA ILE A 259 8.33 -8.84 -1.14
C ILE A 259 7.85 -7.98 -2.30
N ARG A 260 8.16 -6.67 -2.24
CA ARG A 260 7.93 -5.76 -3.37
C ARG A 260 9.18 -4.96 -3.69
N LEU A 261 9.44 -4.77 -4.97
CA LEU A 261 10.46 -3.87 -5.48
C LEU A 261 9.79 -2.87 -6.42
N THR A 262 9.95 -1.59 -6.14
CA THR A 262 9.47 -0.51 -7.00
C THR A 262 10.66 0.34 -7.46
N ALA A 263 10.76 0.58 -8.75
CA ALA A 263 11.71 1.52 -9.33
C ALA A 263 10.95 2.61 -10.06
N GLU A 264 11.27 3.86 -9.79
CA GLU A 264 10.74 5.03 -10.49
C GLU A 264 11.88 5.83 -11.08
N TYR A 265 11.71 6.28 -12.31
CA TYR A 265 12.61 7.20 -13.00
C TYR A 265 11.80 8.31 -13.64
N ALA A 266 12.27 9.55 -13.48
CA ALA A 266 11.65 10.70 -14.07
C ALA A 266 12.66 11.51 -14.87
N CYS A 267 12.25 12.02 -16.02
CA CYS A 267 13.09 12.88 -16.85
C CYS A 267 12.29 13.97 -17.56
N LYS A 268 13.01 14.95 -18.09
CA LYS A 268 12.49 15.94 -19.03
C LYS A 268 12.44 15.34 -20.43
N LEU A 269 11.24 15.07 -20.92
CA LEU A 269 10.99 14.78 -22.31
C LEU A 269 10.72 16.09 -23.05
N ARG A 270 11.67 16.46 -23.93
CA ARG A 270 11.55 17.62 -24.81
C ARG A 270 10.79 17.23 -26.07
N TRP A 271 9.58 17.75 -26.21
CA TRP A 271 8.78 17.60 -27.43
C TRP A 271 8.41 18.98 -27.98
N PHE A 272 8.42 19.13 -29.31
CA PHE A 272 8.05 20.36 -30.02
C PHE A 272 8.77 21.65 -29.56
N GLY A 273 10.00 21.55 -29.05
CA GLY A 273 10.81 22.72 -28.67
C GLY A 273 10.47 23.34 -27.31
N CYS A 274 9.59 22.72 -26.52
CA CYS A 274 9.36 23.10 -25.13
C CYS A 274 10.42 22.45 -24.22
N ASP A 275 11.09 23.25 -23.39
CA ASP A 275 11.99 22.76 -22.34
C ASP A 275 11.27 22.90 -20.98
N PRO A 276 10.72 21.80 -20.44
CA PRO A 276 9.96 21.89 -19.20
C PRO A 276 10.88 22.24 -18.03
N ALA A 277 10.39 23.07 -17.11
CA ALA A 277 11.15 23.48 -15.93
C ALA A 277 11.52 22.29 -15.03
N GLU A 278 10.68 21.26 -15.03
CA GLU A 278 10.77 20.07 -14.21
C GLU A 278 10.55 18.80 -15.06
N PRO A 279 10.96 17.60 -14.59
CA PRO A 279 10.61 16.35 -15.24
C PRO A 279 9.11 16.23 -15.53
N ASN A 280 8.77 15.81 -16.74
CA ASN A 280 7.39 15.69 -17.25
C ASN A 280 7.07 14.29 -17.78
N LEU A 281 8.03 13.37 -17.69
CA LEU A 281 7.83 11.94 -17.94
C LEU A 281 8.29 11.17 -16.72
N ILE A 282 7.48 10.23 -16.24
CA ILE A 282 7.82 9.31 -15.15
C ILE A 282 7.50 7.88 -15.59
N THR A 283 8.48 7.00 -15.50
CA THR A 283 8.28 5.56 -15.61
C THR A 283 8.34 4.93 -14.22
N ARG A 284 7.47 3.95 -13.98
CA ARG A 284 7.49 3.12 -12.77
C ARG A 284 7.45 1.66 -13.19
N LEU A 285 8.28 0.85 -12.54
CA LEU A 285 8.21 -0.60 -12.56
C LEU A 285 7.98 -1.07 -11.12
N GLU A 286 7.05 -1.98 -10.94
CA GLU A 286 6.79 -2.66 -9.68
C GLU A 286 6.86 -4.17 -9.93
N LEU A 287 7.57 -4.87 -9.06
CA LEU A 287 7.65 -6.32 -9.02
C LEU A 287 7.23 -6.74 -7.62
N LYS A 288 6.41 -7.78 -7.50
CA LYS A 288 6.07 -8.37 -6.21
C LYS A 288 5.95 -9.89 -6.29
N THR A 289 6.14 -10.54 -5.16
CA THR A 289 6.10 -11.99 -5.00
C THR A 289 5.89 -12.35 -3.51
N GLY A 290 5.64 -13.61 -3.20
CA GLY A 290 5.50 -14.12 -1.84
C GLY A 290 6.81 -14.27 -1.05
N ILE A 291 6.68 -14.81 0.17
CA ILE A 291 7.77 -14.92 1.18
C ILE A 291 7.78 -16.23 1.97
N GLY A 292 6.83 -17.13 1.75
CA GLY A 292 6.72 -18.42 2.44
C GLY A 292 7.76 -19.46 2.00
N GLY A 293 8.22 -19.40 0.74
CA GLY A 293 9.19 -20.35 0.19
C GLY A 293 9.83 -19.91 -1.13
N TRP A 294 10.67 -20.78 -1.70
CA TRP A 294 11.24 -20.58 -3.05
C TRP A 294 10.20 -20.77 -4.15
N GLU A 295 9.19 -21.60 -3.90
CA GLU A 295 8.06 -21.87 -4.82
C GLU A 295 7.19 -20.63 -5.01
N ASP A 296 7.01 -19.82 -3.95
CA ASP A 296 6.30 -18.54 -4.00
C ASP A 296 6.94 -17.52 -4.96
N LEU A 297 8.23 -17.68 -5.28
CA LEU A 297 8.90 -16.83 -6.28
C LEU A 297 8.33 -17.01 -7.69
N ASP A 298 7.70 -18.16 -7.96
CA ASP A 298 7.01 -18.43 -9.21
C ASP A 298 5.74 -17.56 -9.34
N ASN A 299 5.17 -17.10 -8.22
CA ASN A 299 4.04 -16.15 -8.18
C ASN A 299 4.49 -14.70 -8.43
N LEU A 300 5.39 -14.49 -9.41
CA LEU A 300 5.91 -13.17 -9.74
C LEU A 300 4.83 -12.32 -10.42
N THR A 301 4.50 -11.20 -9.82
CA THR A 301 3.64 -10.18 -10.42
C THR A 301 4.47 -8.98 -10.84
N TYR A 302 4.14 -8.39 -11.98
CA TYR A 302 4.76 -7.16 -12.43
C TYR A 302 3.72 -6.13 -12.88
N ALA A 303 4.04 -4.88 -12.61
CA ALA A 303 3.26 -3.74 -13.07
C ALA A 303 4.19 -2.65 -13.58
N ALA A 304 3.85 -2.08 -14.72
CA ALA A 304 4.57 -0.97 -15.31
C ALA A 304 3.63 0.20 -15.53
N SER A 305 4.13 1.43 -15.36
CA SER A 305 3.38 2.61 -15.78
C SER A 305 4.26 3.68 -16.39
N LEU A 306 3.68 4.40 -17.34
CA LEU A 306 4.21 5.57 -17.99
C LEU A 306 3.28 6.75 -17.66
N ASN A 307 3.83 7.78 -17.05
CA ASN A 307 3.09 8.96 -16.66
C ASN A 307 3.65 10.18 -17.41
N TYR A 308 2.80 10.92 -18.09
CA TYR A 308 3.18 12.13 -18.82
C TYR A 308 2.40 13.35 -18.32
N ARG A 309 3.13 14.42 -18.03
CA ARG A 309 2.56 15.69 -17.60
C ARG A 309 2.47 16.64 -18.78
N LEU A 310 1.24 16.97 -19.19
CA LEU A 310 0.98 17.86 -20.33
C LEU A 310 1.39 19.31 -20.04
N ASN A 311 1.06 19.83 -18.85
CA ASN A 311 1.26 21.22 -18.45
C ASN A 311 1.80 21.27 -17.00
N ASP A 312 1.97 22.45 -16.39
CA ASP A 312 2.34 22.58 -14.96
C ASP A 312 1.25 22.12 -13.96
N SER A 313 0.31 21.27 -14.39
CA SER A 313 -0.71 20.66 -13.54
C SER A 313 -0.11 19.56 -12.64
N ARG A 314 -0.81 19.26 -11.54
CA ARG A 314 -0.52 18.09 -10.69
C ARG A 314 -1.10 16.78 -11.24
N ALA A 315 -1.78 16.85 -12.38
CA ALA A 315 -2.43 15.73 -13.04
C ALA A 315 -1.54 15.21 -14.17
N TRP A 316 -1.29 13.91 -14.16
CA TRP A 316 -0.47 13.20 -15.12
C TRP A 316 -1.34 12.25 -15.91
N LEU A 317 -1.22 12.24 -17.24
CA LEU A 317 -1.77 11.16 -18.04
C LEU A 317 -1.02 9.88 -17.71
N ASN A 318 -1.74 8.79 -17.50
CA ASN A 318 -1.20 7.49 -17.12
C ASN A 318 -1.55 6.45 -18.18
N LEU A 319 -0.55 5.67 -18.56
CA LEU A 319 -0.70 4.37 -19.20
C LEU A 319 -0.07 3.35 -18.26
N SER A 320 -0.80 2.30 -17.89
CA SER A 320 -0.31 1.23 -17.04
C SER A 320 -0.56 -0.14 -17.65
N TYR A 321 0.27 -1.09 -17.25
CA TYR A 321 0.11 -2.50 -17.54
C TYR A 321 0.34 -3.29 -16.26
N PHE A 322 -0.48 -4.31 -16.04
CA PHE A 322 -0.39 -5.22 -14.91
C PHE A 322 -0.49 -6.66 -15.44
N ASP A 323 0.32 -7.55 -14.89
CA ASP A 323 0.28 -8.98 -15.18
C ASP A 323 0.76 -9.77 -13.95
N GLY A 324 -0.08 -10.70 -13.49
CA GLY A 324 0.19 -11.62 -12.39
C GLY A 324 -0.90 -11.62 -11.33
N TYR A 325 -0.51 -11.83 -10.08
CA TYR A 325 -1.38 -12.15 -8.95
C TYR A 325 -1.69 -10.96 -8.04
N GLY A 326 -2.67 -11.11 -7.15
CA GLY A 326 -2.88 -10.13 -6.09
C GLY A 326 -3.33 -8.78 -6.61
N LYS A 327 -4.07 -8.76 -7.73
CA LYS A 327 -4.72 -7.53 -8.18
C LYS A 327 -5.61 -7.06 -7.04
N ASP A 328 -6.60 -7.84 -6.63
CA ASP A 328 -7.51 -7.51 -5.53
C ASP A 328 -7.46 -8.51 -4.38
N ASN A 329 -8.01 -8.12 -3.23
CA ASN A 329 -7.93 -8.93 -2.01
C ASN A 329 -8.75 -10.22 -2.08
N VAL A 330 -9.84 -10.24 -2.85
CA VAL A 330 -10.71 -11.42 -2.99
C VAL A 330 -10.02 -12.49 -3.82
N THR A 331 -9.35 -12.07 -4.87
CA THR A 331 -8.84 -12.92 -5.94
C THR A 331 -7.31 -12.95 -5.95
N TYR A 332 -6.70 -12.77 -4.78
CA TYR A 332 -5.27 -12.56 -4.68
C TYR A 332 -4.41 -13.70 -5.24
N HIS A 333 -4.96 -14.92 -5.27
CA HIS A 333 -4.33 -16.14 -5.77
C HIS A 333 -4.60 -16.42 -7.26
N ARG A 334 -5.36 -15.55 -7.94
CA ARG A 334 -5.68 -15.69 -9.37
C ARG A 334 -4.83 -14.77 -10.21
N GLU A 335 -4.43 -15.25 -11.38
CA GLU A 335 -3.70 -14.44 -12.35
C GLU A 335 -4.64 -13.51 -13.09
N SER A 336 -4.12 -12.33 -13.42
CA SER A 336 -4.87 -11.36 -14.19
C SER A 336 -3.97 -10.39 -14.94
N GLN A 337 -4.49 -9.90 -16.05
CA GLN A 337 -3.79 -9.08 -17.03
C GLN A 337 -4.65 -7.89 -17.44
N PHE A 338 -4.10 -6.69 -17.28
CA PHE A 338 -4.84 -5.46 -17.56
C PHE A 338 -3.99 -4.38 -18.18
N ILE A 339 -4.62 -3.58 -19.04
CA ILE A 339 -4.12 -2.28 -19.45
C ILE A 339 -4.96 -1.20 -18.79
N GLY A 340 -4.30 -0.19 -18.23
CA GLY A 340 -4.95 0.98 -17.64
C GLY A 340 -4.63 2.24 -18.42
N LEU A 341 -5.64 3.08 -18.63
CA LEU A 341 -5.51 4.41 -19.23
C LEU A 341 -6.22 5.42 -18.36
N GLY A 342 -5.53 6.45 -17.90
CA GLY A 342 -6.11 7.32 -16.88
C GLY A 342 -5.35 8.57 -16.53
N VAL A 343 -5.67 9.07 -15.34
CA VAL A 343 -5.05 10.25 -14.74
C VAL A 343 -4.54 9.91 -13.35
N THR A 344 -3.29 10.29 -13.09
CA THR A 344 -2.63 10.13 -11.79
C THR A 344 -2.37 11.50 -11.15
N LEU A 345 -2.63 11.60 -9.86
CA LEU A 345 -2.32 12.74 -9.00
C LEU A 345 -1.09 12.41 -8.14
N ARG A 346 -0.15 13.35 -8.11
CA ARG A 346 1.11 13.24 -7.33
C ARG A 346 1.39 14.54 -6.57
#